data_AF-A0A654TJW6-F1
#
_entry.id   AF-A0A654TJW6-F1
#
_cell.length_a   1.000
_cell.length_b   1.000
_cell.length_c   1.000
_cell.angle_alpha   90.00
_cell.angle_beta   90.00
_cell.angle_gamma   90.00
#
_symmetry.space_group_name_H-M   'P 1'
#
loop_
_entity.id
_entity.type
_entity.pdbx_description
1 polymer ?
#
loop_
_entity_poly.entity_id
_entity_poly.type
_entity_poly.pdbx_seq_one_letter_code
_entity_poly.pdbx_strand_id
1 'polypeptide(L)' 'MRSPVVEALVGLGFAAKQAEEATDTVLAANHDATTSSALRSALSLLGKAR' A
#
# COMPACT_ATOMS: atom_id res chain seq x y z
N MET A 1 -14.15 -3.22 5.03
CA MET A 1 -13.64 -1.83 4.92
C MET A 1 -12.43 -1.83 4.00
N ARG A 2 -12.33 -0.93 3.02
CA ARG A 2 -11.10 -0.77 2.22
C ARG A 2 -10.12 0.09 3.01
N SER A 3 -8.84 -0.29 2.99
CA SER A 3 -7.80 0.46 3.72
C SER A 3 -7.61 1.84 3.07
N PRO A 4 -7.52 2.94 3.85
CA PRO A 4 -7.21 4.27 3.32
C PRO A 4 -5.94 4.31 2.46
N VAL A 5 -5.01 3.40 2.71
CA VAL A 5 -3.77 3.24 1.94
C VAL A 5 -4.06 2.76 0.51
N VAL A 6 -4.95 1.77 0.36
CA VAL A 6 -5.32 1.20 -0.94
C VAL A 6 -6.00 2.26 -1.82
N GLU A 7 -6.91 3.04 -1.23
CA GLU A 7 -7.60 4.12 -1.97
C GLU A 7 -6.63 5.20 -2.43
N ALA A 8 -5.69 5.60 -1.58
CA ALA A 8 -4.65 6.56 -1.94
C ALA A 8 -3.78 6.04 -3.09
N LEU A 9 -3.33 4.79 -3.03
CA LEU A 9 -2.52 4.19 -4.10
C LEU A 9 -3.27 4.10 -5.43
N VAL A 10 -4.55 3.72 -5.41
CA VAL A 10 -5.40 3.70 -6.61
C VAL A 10 -5.59 5.12 -7.17
N GLY A 11 -5.82 6.12 -6.32
CA GLY A 11 -5.91 7.52 -6.73
C GLY A 11 -4.62 8.08 -7.33
N LEU A 12 -3.45 7.52 -6.96
CA LEU A 12 -2.15 7.83 -7.56
C LEU A 12 -1.88 7.10 -8.89
N GLY A 13 -2.80 6.23 -9.33
CA GLY A 13 -2.73 5.54 -10.62
C GLY A 13 -2.18 4.12 -10.58
N PHE A 14 -2.02 3.51 -9.39
CA PHE A 14 -1.68 2.09 -9.29
C PHE A 14 -2.91 1.20 -9.50
N ALA A 15 -2.72 0.01 -10.08
CA ALA A 15 -3.80 -0.95 -10.24
C ALA A 15 -4.33 -1.41 -8.86
N ALA A 16 -5.65 -1.51 -8.71
CA ALA A 16 -6.29 -1.84 -7.42
C ALA A 16 -5.75 -3.13 -6.79
N LYS A 17 -5.55 -4.18 -7.59
CA LYS A 17 -4.98 -5.44 -7.13
C LYS A 17 -3.56 -5.29 -6.57
N GLN A 18 -2.70 -4.53 -7.27
CA GLN A 18 -1.33 -4.28 -6.81
C GLN A 18 -1.31 -3.42 -5.53
N ALA A 19 -2.22 -2.45 -5.43
CA ALA A 19 -2.35 -1.63 -4.23
C ALA A 19 -2.79 -2.45 -3.00
N GLU A 20 -3.73 -3.38 -3.18
CA GLU A 20 -4.17 -4.31 -2.14
C GLU A 20 -3.04 -5.23 -1.70
N GLU A 21 -2.39 -5.92 -2.64
CA GLU A 21 -1.27 -6.84 -2.35
C GLU A 21 -0.10 -6.13 -1.65
N ALA A 22 0.25 -4.92 -2.08
CA ALA A 22 1.31 -4.13 -1.44
C ALA A 22 0.92 -3.67 -0.03
N THR A 23 -0.34 -3.28 0.17
CA THR A 23 -0.84 -2.89 1.50
C THR A 23 -0.86 -4.08 2.45
N ASP A 24 -1.35 -5.23 2.00
CA ASP A 24 -1.38 -6.47 2.78
C ASP A 24 0.03 -6.92 3.17
N THR A 25 0.98 -6.84 2.24
CA THR A 25 2.39 -7.15 2.50
C THR A 25 2.96 -6.26 3.60
N VAL A 26 2.67 -4.95 3.56
CA VAL A 26 3.17 -4.00 4.56
C VAL A 26 2.53 -4.23 5.93
N LEU A 27 1.22 -4.48 5.98
CA LEU A 27 0.49 -4.73 7.24
C LEU A 27 0.84 -6.10 7.84
N ALA A 28 1.17 -7.09 7.02
CA ALA A 28 1.68 -8.37 7.49
C ALA A 28 3.09 -8.24 8.11
N ALA A 29 3.93 -7.35 7.55
CA ALA A 29 5.27 -7.08 8.08
C ALA A 29 5.25 -6.20 9.34
N ASN A 30 4.27 -5.29 9.45
CA ASN A 30 4.10 -4.44 10.62
C ASN A 30 2.61 -4.11 10.82
N HIS A 31 1.98 -4.80 11.76
CA HIS A 31 0.55 -4.64 12.03
C HIS A 31 0.21 -3.26 12.64
N ASP A 32 1.17 -2.62 13.30
CA ASP A 32 1.03 -1.30 13.93
C ASP A 32 1.44 -0.16 13.00
N ALA A 33 1.63 -0.44 11.70
CA ALA A 33 1.97 0.58 10.73
C ALA A 33 0.88 1.65 10.66
N THR A 34 1.25 2.89 10.99
CA THR A 34 0.42 4.07 10.72
C THR A 34 0.10 4.17 9.22
N THR A 35 -1.01 4.83 8.86
CA THR A 35 -1.38 5.05 7.45
C THR A 35 -0.25 5.67 6.64
N SER A 36 0.47 6.66 7.19
CA SER A 36 1.58 7.32 6.50
C SER A 36 2.80 6.41 6.32
N SER A 37 3.14 5.58 7.31
CA SER A 37 4.23 4.60 7.15
C SER A 37 3.84 3.50 6.17
N ALA A 38 2.59 3.03 6.23
CA ALA A 38 2.09 2.01 5.32
C ALA A 38 2.10 2.48 3.86
N LEU A 39 1.65 3.71 3.61
CA LEU A 39 1.66 4.32 2.28
C LEU A 39 3.07 4.45 1.70
N ARG A 40 4.03 4.97 2.48
CA ARG A 40 5.43 5.10 2.02
C ARG A 40 6.07 3.74 1.72
N SER A 41 5.85 2.75 2.58
CA SER A 41 6.37 1.39 2.37
C SER A 41 5.74 0.73 1.14
N ALA A 42 4.42 0.87 0.94
CA ALA A 42 3.74 0.34 -0.24
C ALA A 42 4.22 1.02 -1.53
N LEU A 43 4.42 2.33 -1.53
CA LEU A 43 5.02 3.06 -2.66
C LEU A 43 6.44 2.59 -2.96
N SER A 44 7.25 2.32 -1.93
CA SER A 44 8.59 1.77 -2.10
C SER A 44 8.59 0.35 -2.68
N LEU A 45 7.62 -0.48 -2.31
CA LEU A 45 7.42 -1.82 -2.88
C LEU A 45 7.02 -1.74 -4.36
N LEU A 46 6.00 -0.93 -4.67
CA LEU A 46 5.45 -0.80 -6.02
C LEU A 46 6.43 -0.11 -6.99
N GLY A 47 7.19 0.88 -6.52
CA GLY A 47 8.22 1.55 -7.33
C GLY A 47 9.41 0.65 -7.69
N LYS A 48 9.62 -0.45 -6.95
CA LYS A 48 10.65 -1.44 -7.22
C LYS A 48 10.19 -2.57 -8.13
N ALA A 49 8.88 -2.68 -8.34
CA ALA A 49 8.22 -3.63 -9.24
C ALA A 49 7.92 -3.03 -10.64
N ARG A 50 8.32 -1.78 -10.88
CA ARG A 50 8.24 -1.11 -12.19
C ARG A 50 9.43 -1.46 -13.08
#